data_AF-K9XDS8-F1
#
_entry.id   AF-K9XDS8-F1
#
_cell.length_a   1.000
_cell.length_b   1.000
_cell.length_c   1.000
_cell.angle_alpha   90.00
_cell.angle_beta   90.00
_cell.angle_gamma   90.00
#
_symmetry.space_group_name_H-M   'P 1'
#
loop_
_entity.id
_entity.type
_entity.pdbx_description
1 polymer ?
#
loop_
_entity_poly.entity_id
_entity_poly.type
_entity_poly.pdbx_seq_one_letter_code
_entity_poly.pdbx_strand_id
1 'polypeptide(L)'
;MNDIQAEITALQAQIAALRQERTSLTTDPIDLENASPEAIAAAYRRRAREDLQLFAEVKGIDDAIAALESQLAQKIKLASQLSQNDSLAQRVAAGKQQAQAQAERINQLAAELADELRSLKAIADELSPSYWQVYYKPLITGFKSISVPYIRTDGDVLTIVNRIV
;
A
#
# COMPACT_ATOMS: atom_id res chain seq x y z
N MET A 1 5.82 7.64 -8.12
CA MET A 1 5.42 8.58 -7.04
C MET A 1 5.71 10.04 -7.38
N ASN A 2 6.86 10.38 -7.97
CA ASN A 2 7.22 11.77 -8.29
C ASN A 2 6.21 12.49 -9.20
N ASP A 3 5.65 11.80 -10.22
CA ASP A 3 4.73 12.46 -11.17
C ASP A 3 3.39 12.85 -10.54
N ILE A 4 2.81 11.98 -9.70
CA ILE A 4 1.52 12.26 -9.03
C ILE A 4 1.67 13.40 -8.01
N GLN A 5 2.81 13.47 -7.32
CA GLN A 5 3.06 14.55 -6.38
C GLN A 5 3.26 15.90 -7.09
N ALA A 6 3.96 15.90 -8.23
CA ALA A 6 4.12 17.08 -9.08
C ALA A 6 2.76 17.58 -9.61
N GLU A 7 1.88 16.66 -10.04
CA GLU A 7 0.53 16.99 -10.48
C GLU A 7 -0.34 17.57 -9.35
N ILE A 8 -0.25 17.01 -8.13
CA ILE A 8 -0.93 17.56 -6.94
C ILE A 8 -0.48 19.00 -6.67
N THR A 9 0.83 19.26 -6.72
CA THR A 9 1.38 20.61 -6.52
C THR A 9 0.93 21.57 -7.62
N ALA A 10 0.90 21.12 -8.88
CA ALA A 10 0.42 21.94 -10.00
C ALA A 10 -1.08 22.30 -9.85
N LEU A 11 -1.92 21.34 -9.47
CA LEU A 11 -3.35 21.57 -9.22
C LEU A 11 -3.58 22.56 -8.07
N GLN A 12 -2.82 22.42 -6.97
CA GLN A 12 -2.89 23.36 -5.84
C GLN A 12 -2.49 24.78 -6.24
N ALA A 13 -1.43 24.93 -7.04
CA ALA A 13 -1.00 26.23 -7.56
C ALA A 13 -2.07 26.87 -8.45
N GLN A 14 -2.70 26.09 -9.33
CA GLN A 14 -3.75 26.58 -10.22
C GLN A 14 -5.01 27.03 -9.46
N ILE A 15 -5.43 26.27 -8.44
CA ILE A 15 -6.56 26.65 -7.57
C ILE A 15 -6.25 27.95 -6.83
N ALA A 16 -5.03 28.11 -6.32
CA ALA A 16 -4.62 29.32 -5.63
C ALA A 16 -4.65 30.55 -6.55
N ALA A 17 -4.16 30.41 -7.79
CA ALA A 17 -4.20 31.48 -8.80
C ALA A 17 -5.65 31.90 -9.13
N LEU A 18 -6.54 30.94 -9.38
CA LEU A 18 -7.95 31.23 -9.68
C LEU A 18 -8.69 31.89 -8.50
N ARG A 19 -8.38 31.49 -7.26
CA ARG A 19 -8.94 32.15 -6.07
C ARG A 19 -8.48 33.60 -5.95
N GLN A 20 -7.22 33.89 -6.29
CA GLN A 20 -6.69 35.24 -6.30
C GLN A 20 -7.35 36.10 -7.38
N GLU A 21 -7.51 35.55 -8.59
CA GLU A 21 -8.23 36.18 -9.70
C GLU A 21 -9.67 36.53 -9.29
N ARG A 22 -10.39 35.57 -8.70
CA ARG A 22 -11.75 35.78 -8.17
C ARG A 22 -11.84 36.91 -7.15
N THR A 23 -10.84 37.08 -6.28
CA THR A 23 -10.81 38.18 -5.30
C THR A 23 -10.49 39.55 -5.91
N SER A 24 -9.91 39.59 -7.11
CA SER A 24 -9.56 40.84 -7.80
C SER A 24 -10.72 41.44 -8.61
N LEU A 25 -11.75 40.64 -8.91
CA LEU A 25 -12.95 41.09 -9.62
C LEU A 25 -13.85 41.92 -8.69
N THR A 26 -13.63 43.24 -8.66
CA THR A 26 -14.47 44.22 -7.91
C THR A 26 -15.02 45.27 -8.88
N THR A 27 -16.22 45.80 -8.61
CA THR A 27 -16.83 46.84 -9.43
C THR A 27 -16.56 48.24 -8.87
N ASP A 28 -16.11 49.17 -9.73
CA ASP A 28 -15.87 50.57 -9.37
C ASP A 28 -17.15 51.36 -9.07
N PRO A 29 -17.16 52.35 -8.17
CA PRO A 29 -18.34 53.17 -7.90
C PRO A 29 -18.74 54.06 -9.10
N ILE A 30 -20.05 54.27 -9.29
CA ILE A 30 -20.57 55.19 -10.32
C ILE A 30 -20.42 56.62 -9.81
N ASP A 31 -19.60 57.42 -10.49
CA ASP A 31 -19.46 58.85 -10.21
C ASP A 31 -20.59 59.64 -10.89
N LEU A 32 -21.33 60.42 -10.09
CA LEU A 32 -22.59 61.09 -10.48
C LEU A 32 -22.55 62.61 -10.30
N GLU A 33 -21.45 63.18 -9.80
CA GLU A 33 -21.44 64.56 -9.28
C GLU A 33 -21.81 65.66 -10.30
N ASN A 34 -21.71 65.42 -11.62
CA ASN A 34 -22.06 66.40 -12.66
C ASN A 34 -22.72 65.81 -13.94
N ALA A 35 -23.36 64.64 -13.84
CA ALA A 35 -23.86 63.93 -15.02
C ALA A 35 -25.25 64.41 -15.49
N SER A 36 -25.44 64.54 -16.81
CA SER A 36 -26.77 64.79 -17.39
C SER A 36 -27.72 63.60 -17.16
N PRO A 37 -29.05 63.79 -17.18
CA PRO A 37 -30.01 62.70 -16.99
C PRO A 37 -29.82 61.53 -17.96
N GLU A 38 -29.42 61.81 -19.21
CA GLU A 38 -29.10 60.80 -20.23
C GLU A 38 -27.81 60.05 -19.91
N ALA A 39 -26.79 60.76 -19.40
CA ALA A 39 -25.53 60.16 -18.95
C ALA A 39 -25.74 59.25 -17.74
N ILE A 40 -26.63 59.62 -16.82
CA ILE A 40 -27.04 58.79 -15.68
C ILE A 40 -27.71 57.49 -16.19
N ALA A 41 -28.70 57.60 -17.08
CA ALA A 41 -29.38 56.42 -17.62
C ALA A 41 -28.44 55.50 -18.43
N ALA A 42 -27.48 56.07 -19.17
CA ALA A 42 -26.46 55.32 -19.88
C ALA A 42 -25.48 54.62 -18.94
N ALA A 43 -25.06 55.28 -17.85
CA ALA A 43 -24.20 54.71 -16.81
C ALA A 43 -24.85 53.53 -16.11
N TYR A 44 -26.12 53.64 -15.69
CA TYR A 44 -26.86 52.53 -15.09
C TYR A 44 -27.10 51.37 -16.06
N ARG A 45 -27.39 51.63 -17.34
CA ARG A 45 -27.50 50.56 -18.35
C ARG A 45 -26.18 49.85 -18.61
N ARG A 46 -25.06 50.58 -18.58
CA ARG A 46 -23.72 50.00 -18.72
C ARG A 46 -23.39 49.12 -17.52
N ARG A 47 -23.63 49.63 -16.30
CA ARG A 47 -23.47 48.89 -15.05
C ARG A 47 -24.24 47.58 -15.04
N ALA A 48 -25.51 47.61 -15.43
CA ALA A 48 -26.34 46.40 -15.48
C ALA A 48 -25.79 45.33 -16.44
N ARG A 49 -25.07 45.72 -17.51
CA ARG A 49 -24.42 44.78 -18.44
C ARG A 49 -23.08 44.28 -17.89
N GLU A 50 -22.29 45.15 -17.28
CA GLU A 50 -21.00 44.81 -16.66
C GLU A 50 -21.20 43.88 -15.46
N ASP A 51 -22.21 44.10 -14.63
CA ASP A 51 -22.56 43.24 -13.49
C ASP A 51 -22.96 41.83 -13.96
N LEU A 52 -23.66 41.70 -15.09
CA LEU A 52 -24.01 40.41 -15.71
C LEU A 52 -22.77 39.66 -16.23
N GLN A 53 -21.83 40.36 -16.86
CA GLN A 53 -20.58 39.76 -17.34
C GLN A 53 -19.69 39.34 -16.17
N LEU A 54 -19.53 40.20 -15.16
CA LEU A 54 -18.77 39.93 -13.96
C LEU A 54 -19.36 38.74 -13.19
N PHE A 55 -20.69 38.66 -13.07
CA PHE A 55 -21.35 37.50 -12.47
C PHE A 55 -21.05 36.19 -13.21
N ALA A 56 -21.10 36.21 -14.55
CA ALA A 56 -20.80 35.03 -15.36
C ALA A 56 -19.32 34.61 -15.23
N GLU A 57 -18.40 35.57 -15.15
CA GLU A 57 -16.97 35.34 -14.98
C GLU A 57 -16.64 34.76 -13.60
N VAL A 58 -17.16 35.37 -12.52
CA VAL A 58 -17.03 34.84 -11.16
C VAL A 58 -17.59 33.42 -11.06
N LYS A 59 -18.77 33.18 -11.64
CA LYS A 59 -19.35 31.84 -11.66
C LYS A 59 -18.47 30.84 -12.44
N GLY A 60 -17.91 31.24 -13.58
CA GLY A 60 -16.99 30.41 -14.35
C GLY A 60 -15.72 30.04 -13.59
N ILE A 61 -15.17 31.00 -12.83
CA ILE A 61 -14.01 30.75 -11.95
C ILE A 61 -14.38 29.82 -10.80
N ASP A 62 -15.54 30.03 -10.15
CA ASP A 62 -16.01 29.18 -9.06
C ASP A 62 -16.27 27.73 -9.56
N ASP A 63 -16.87 27.55 -10.74
CA ASP A 63 -17.07 26.23 -11.37
C ASP A 63 -15.73 25.56 -11.73
N ALA A 64 -14.75 26.33 -12.24
CA ALA A 64 -13.41 25.84 -12.55
C ALA A 64 -12.66 25.40 -11.27
N ILE A 65 -12.75 26.18 -10.20
CA ILE A 65 -12.18 25.82 -8.89
C ILE A 65 -12.81 24.52 -8.38
N ALA A 66 -14.14 24.38 -8.43
CA ALA A 66 -14.83 23.17 -7.99
C ALA A 66 -14.39 21.93 -8.78
N ALA A 67 -14.23 22.05 -10.10
CA ALA A 67 -13.74 20.97 -10.95
C ALA A 67 -12.29 20.57 -10.59
N LEU A 68 -11.41 21.55 -10.38
CA LEU A 68 -10.01 21.32 -10.01
C LEU A 68 -9.86 20.72 -8.60
N GLU A 69 -10.69 21.15 -7.64
CA GLU A 69 -10.73 20.58 -6.29
C GLU A 69 -11.15 19.10 -6.31
N SER A 70 -12.13 18.76 -7.16
CA SER A 70 -12.53 17.37 -7.37
C SER A 70 -11.39 16.52 -7.92
N GLN A 71 -10.66 17.02 -8.93
CA GLN A 71 -9.50 16.34 -9.49
C GLN A 71 -8.36 16.19 -8.46
N LEU A 72 -8.10 17.23 -7.66
CA LEU A 72 -7.11 17.21 -6.59
C LEU A 72 -7.43 16.11 -5.56
N ALA A 73 -8.69 16.03 -5.11
CA ALA A 73 -9.13 15.00 -4.15
C ALA A 73 -8.92 13.58 -4.70
N GLN A 74 -9.22 13.35 -5.98
CA GLN A 74 -8.97 12.07 -6.64
C GLN A 74 -7.48 11.72 -6.69
N LYS A 75 -6.62 12.68 -7.06
CA LYS A 75 -5.16 12.47 -7.16
C LYS A 75 -4.53 12.18 -5.80
N ILE A 76 -4.95 12.88 -4.74
CA ILE A 76 -4.50 12.62 -3.35
C ILE A 76 -4.89 11.20 -2.91
N LYS A 77 -6.13 10.78 -3.21
CA LYS A 77 -6.60 9.42 -2.89
C LYS A 77 -5.80 8.34 -3.63
N LEU A 78 -5.46 8.59 -4.89
CA LEU A 78 -4.67 7.65 -5.69
C LEU A 78 -3.22 7.56 -5.16
N ALA A 79 -2.61 8.69 -4.79
CA ALA A 79 -1.29 8.73 -4.17
C ALA A 79 -1.23 7.94 -2.86
N SER A 80 -2.24 8.08 -1.99
CA SER A 80 -2.26 7.37 -0.70
C SER A 80 -2.43 5.86 -0.88
N GLN A 81 -3.24 5.42 -1.84
CA GLN A 81 -3.41 4.01 -2.18
C GLN A 81 -2.11 3.37 -2.70
N LEU A 82 -1.40 4.06 -3.58
CA LEU A 82 -0.10 3.58 -4.09
C LEU A 82 0.92 3.41 -2.97
N SER A 83 1.06 4.40 -2.09
CA SER A 83 1.98 4.31 -0.96
C SER A 83 1.64 3.18 0.02
N GLN A 84 0.35 2.93 0.26
CA GLN A 84 -0.08 1.79 1.08
C GLN A 84 0.27 0.46 0.42
N ASN A 85 0.05 0.32 -0.88
CA ASN A 85 0.37 -0.89 -1.63
C ASN A 85 1.88 -1.16 -1.64
N ASP A 86 2.71 -0.13 -1.83
CA ASP A 86 4.17 -0.27 -1.77
C ASP A 86 4.65 -0.73 -0.39
N SER A 87 4.06 -0.18 0.68
CA SER A 87 4.38 -0.60 2.05
C SER A 87 3.97 -2.05 2.32
N LEU A 88 2.83 -2.50 1.79
CA LEU A 88 2.36 -3.86 1.93
C LEU A 88 3.23 -4.83 1.14
N ALA A 89 3.57 -4.50 -0.11
CA ALA A 89 4.45 -5.30 -0.95
C ALA A 89 5.83 -5.51 -0.31
N GLN A 90 6.42 -4.45 0.26
CA GLN A 90 7.69 -4.54 1.00
C GLN A 90 7.59 -5.45 2.23
N ARG A 91 6.51 -5.33 3.03
CA ARG A 91 6.29 -6.21 4.19
C ARG A 91 6.13 -7.67 3.78
N VAL A 92 5.41 -7.94 2.70
CA VAL A 92 5.26 -9.31 2.17
C VAL A 92 6.58 -9.86 1.67
N ALA A 93 7.38 -9.06 0.95
CA ALA A 93 8.70 -9.49 0.47
C ALA A 93 9.65 -9.83 1.62
N ALA A 94 9.74 -8.96 2.64
CA ALA A 94 10.54 -9.21 3.83
C ALA A 94 10.05 -10.46 4.60
N GLY A 95 8.74 -10.62 4.74
CA GLY A 95 8.14 -11.80 5.37
C GLY A 95 8.43 -13.09 4.61
N LYS A 96 8.36 -13.08 3.27
CA LYS A 96 8.73 -14.23 2.42
C LYS A 96 10.19 -14.64 2.64
N GLN A 97 11.11 -13.68 2.63
CA GLN A 97 12.54 -13.96 2.83
C GLN A 97 12.80 -14.56 4.22
N GLN A 98 12.17 -14.03 5.26
CA GLN A 98 12.29 -14.56 6.62
C GLN A 98 11.70 -15.98 6.73
N ALA A 99 10.57 -16.25 6.08
CA ALA A 99 9.94 -17.57 6.07
C ALA A 99 10.81 -18.61 5.34
N GLN A 100 11.44 -18.24 4.22
CA GLN A 100 12.37 -19.10 3.50
C GLN A 100 13.61 -19.43 4.35
N ALA A 101 14.22 -18.43 4.98
CA ALA A 101 15.36 -18.65 5.86
C ALA A 101 15.02 -19.59 7.03
N GLN A 102 13.82 -19.46 7.61
CA GLN A 102 13.38 -20.37 8.65
C GLN A 102 13.07 -21.78 8.12
N ALA A 103 12.53 -21.91 6.91
CA ALA A 103 12.30 -23.20 6.27
C ALA A 103 13.62 -23.96 6.04
N GLU A 104 14.64 -23.28 5.53
CA GLU A 104 15.99 -23.82 5.35
C GLU A 104 16.60 -24.28 6.68
N ARG A 105 16.47 -23.46 7.73
CA ARG A 105 16.95 -23.81 9.07
C ARG A 105 16.25 -25.03 9.64
N ILE A 106 14.93 -25.13 9.47
CA ILE A 106 14.16 -26.32 9.88
C ILE A 106 14.64 -27.55 9.12
N ASN A 107 14.91 -27.43 7.82
CA ASN A 107 15.41 -28.53 7.01
C ASN A 107 16.80 -29.00 7.44
N GLN A 108 17.68 -28.07 7.84
CA GLN A 108 18.98 -28.41 8.39
C GLN A 108 18.84 -29.18 9.71
N LEU A 109 18.04 -28.68 10.64
CA LEU A 109 17.78 -29.37 11.91
C LEU A 109 17.11 -30.74 11.70
N ALA A 110 16.24 -30.86 10.70
CA ALA A 110 15.62 -32.12 10.33
C ALA A 110 16.65 -33.13 9.82
N ALA A 111 17.65 -32.69 9.05
CA ALA A 111 18.74 -33.56 8.60
C ALA A 111 19.60 -34.03 9.78
N GLU A 112 19.99 -33.12 10.67
CA GLU A 112 20.75 -33.44 11.88
C GLU A 112 19.98 -34.45 12.77
N LEU A 113 18.68 -34.23 12.97
CA LEU A 113 17.82 -35.14 13.73
C LEU A 113 17.70 -36.51 13.04
N ALA A 114 17.62 -36.54 11.72
CA ALA A 114 17.56 -37.79 10.95
C ALA A 114 18.82 -38.64 11.14
N ASP A 115 20.00 -38.02 11.12
CA ASP A 115 21.27 -38.71 11.32
C ASP A 115 21.43 -39.21 12.77
N GLU A 116 21.00 -38.41 13.75
CA GLU A 116 20.98 -38.82 15.15
C GLU A 116 20.05 -40.02 15.39
N LEU A 117 18.84 -39.98 14.80
CA LEU A 117 17.87 -41.09 14.88
C LEU A 117 18.41 -42.37 14.23
N ARG A 118 19.13 -42.25 13.10
CA ARG A 118 19.76 -43.39 12.43
C ARG A 118 20.90 -43.98 13.26
N SER A 119 21.66 -43.13 13.94
CA SER A 119 22.72 -43.55 14.88
C SER A 119 22.14 -44.27 16.10
N LEU A 120 21.09 -43.71 16.72
CA LEU A 120 20.39 -44.34 17.82
C LEU A 120 19.79 -45.69 17.41
N LYS A 121 19.23 -45.78 16.19
CA LYS A 121 18.73 -47.03 15.63
C LYS A 121 19.83 -48.09 15.53
N ALA A 122 21.00 -47.73 15.01
CA ALA A 122 22.12 -48.66 14.88
C ALA A 122 22.57 -49.21 16.24
N ILE A 123 22.69 -48.33 17.24
CA ILE A 123 23.00 -48.73 18.63
C ILE A 123 21.93 -49.66 19.18
N ALA A 124 20.65 -49.34 18.95
CA ALA A 124 19.55 -50.17 19.41
C ALA A 124 19.57 -51.55 18.75
N ASP A 125 19.84 -51.64 17.45
CA ASP A 125 19.90 -52.89 16.71
C ASP A 125 21.09 -53.76 17.17
N GLU A 126 22.25 -53.15 17.45
CA GLU A 126 23.43 -53.84 18.00
C GLU A 126 23.19 -54.37 19.42
N LEU A 127 22.58 -53.57 20.29
CA LEU A 127 22.39 -53.91 21.70
C LEU A 127 21.15 -54.81 21.92
N SER A 128 20.20 -54.84 20.98
CA SER A 128 18.92 -55.56 21.14
C SER A 128 19.06 -57.04 21.53
N PRO A 129 19.95 -57.84 20.91
CA PRO A 129 20.07 -59.26 21.25
C PRO A 129 20.50 -59.50 22.70
N SER A 130 21.53 -58.79 23.17
CA SER A 130 22.04 -58.93 24.54
C SER A 130 21.10 -58.30 25.56
N TYR A 131 20.47 -57.17 25.22
CA TYR A 131 19.46 -56.54 26.07
C TYR A 131 18.27 -57.47 26.31
N TRP A 132 17.80 -58.18 25.28
CA TRP A 132 16.71 -59.15 25.41
C TRP A 132 17.08 -60.33 26.31
N GLN A 133 18.30 -60.83 26.23
CA GLN A 133 18.77 -61.93 27.08
C GLN A 133 18.76 -61.58 28.57
N VAL A 134 18.96 -60.30 28.91
CA VAL A 134 18.98 -59.83 30.30
C VAL A 134 17.58 -59.42 30.77
N TYR A 135 16.85 -58.67 29.94
CA TYR A 135 15.63 -57.98 30.38
C TYR A 135 14.33 -58.51 29.75
N TYR A 136 14.41 -59.47 28.81
CA TYR A 136 13.28 -60.10 28.12
C TYR A 136 12.27 -59.12 27.50
N LYS A 137 12.75 -57.93 27.12
CA LYS A 137 11.96 -56.85 26.49
C LYS A 137 12.84 -56.06 25.51
N PRO A 138 12.28 -55.35 24.52
CA PRO A 138 13.07 -54.57 23.57
C PRO A 138 13.61 -53.30 24.24
N LEU A 139 14.80 -52.87 23.83
CA LEU A 139 15.43 -51.65 24.34
C LEU A 139 14.68 -50.39 23.87
N ILE A 140 14.42 -50.31 22.57
CA ILE A 140 13.62 -49.25 21.94
C ILE A 140 12.69 -49.90 20.90
N THR A 141 11.46 -49.41 20.80
CA THR A 141 10.48 -49.81 19.78
C THR A 141 10.16 -48.63 18.87
N GLY A 142 9.57 -48.88 17.69
CA GLY A 142 9.09 -47.82 16.80
C GLY A 142 10.04 -47.38 15.67
N PHE A 143 11.25 -47.94 15.58
CA PHE A 143 12.22 -47.64 14.50
C PHE A 143 11.77 -47.98 13.07
N LYS A 144 10.68 -48.74 12.87
CA LYS A 144 10.18 -49.10 11.54
C LYS A 144 9.45 -47.98 10.81
N SER A 145 9.00 -46.94 11.51
CA SER A 145 8.14 -45.89 10.94
C SER A 145 8.54 -44.49 11.39
N ILE A 146 9.83 -44.26 11.65
CA ILE A 146 10.30 -42.95 12.06
C ILE A 146 10.34 -42.03 10.85
N SER A 147 9.75 -40.85 11.02
CA SER A 147 9.79 -39.79 10.03
C SER A 147 10.12 -38.48 10.72
N VAL A 148 10.84 -37.63 10.01
CA VAL A 148 11.22 -36.29 10.46
C VAL A 148 10.51 -35.26 9.58
N PRO A 149 9.91 -34.22 10.18
CA PRO A 149 9.29 -33.15 9.42
C PRO A 149 10.32 -32.41 8.57
N TYR A 150 9.96 -32.12 7.33
CA TYR A 150 10.75 -31.43 6.34
C TYR A 150 9.87 -30.42 5.62
N ILE A 151 10.41 -29.25 5.29
CA ILE A 151 9.70 -28.21 4.57
C ILE A 151 10.10 -28.25 3.10
N ARG A 152 9.12 -28.52 2.23
CA ARG A 152 9.26 -28.46 0.77
C ARG A 152 8.77 -27.11 0.26
N THR A 153 9.48 -26.55 -0.69
CA THR A 153 9.09 -25.33 -1.39
C THR A 153 8.50 -25.70 -2.75
N ASP A 154 7.18 -25.57 -2.90
CA ASP A 154 6.46 -25.80 -4.15
C ASP A 154 6.12 -24.44 -4.78
N GLY A 155 7.06 -23.92 -5.57
CA GLY A 155 6.99 -22.55 -6.09
C GLY A 155 7.01 -21.52 -4.96
N ASP A 156 5.89 -20.81 -4.77
CA ASP A 156 5.74 -19.77 -3.75
C ASP A 156 5.17 -20.29 -2.41
N VAL A 157 4.87 -21.59 -2.31
CA VAL A 157 4.20 -22.18 -1.15
C VAL A 157 5.16 -23.09 -0.39
N LEU A 158 5.29 -22.84 0.92
CA LEU A 158 6.02 -23.72 1.84
C LEU A 158 5.05 -24.78 2.38
N THR A 159 5.40 -26.05 2.21
CA THR A 159 4.59 -27.20 2.64
C THR A 159 5.38 -28.06 3.61
N ILE A 160 4.79 -28.39 4.76
CA ILE A 160 5.39 -29.32 5.72
C ILE A 160 5.04 -30.75 5.30
N VAL A 161 6.05 -31.59 5.13
CA VAL A 161 5.95 -33.00 4.78
C VAL A 161 6.76 -33.85 5.74
N ASN A 162 6.37 -35.10 5.96
CA ASN A 162 7.16 -36.03 6.78
C ASN A 162 8.05 -36.89 5.87
N ARG A 163 9.37 -36.86 6.10
CA ARG A 163 10.32 -37.69 5.38
C ARG A 163 10.69 -38.88 6.24
N ILE A 164 10.53 -40.09 5.71
CA ILE A 164 10.95 -41.33 6.38
C ILE A 164 12.48 -41.35 6.45
N VAL A 165 13.02 -41.72 7.61
CA VAL A 165 14.46 -41.67 7.95
C VAL A 165 15.09 -43.05 8.06
#